data_AF-A0A395Y0E2-F1
#
_entry.id   AF-A0A395Y0E2-F1
#
_cell.length_a   1.000
_cell.length_b   1.000
_cell.length_c   1.000
_cell.angle_alpha   90.00
_cell.angle_beta   90.00
_cell.angle_gamma   90.00
#
_symmetry.space_group_name_H-M   'P 1'
#
loop_
_entity.id
_entity.type
_entity.pdbx_description
1 polymer ?
#
loop_
_entity_poly.entity_id
_entity_poly.type
_entity_poly.pdbx_seq_one_letter_code
_entity_poly.pdbx_strand_id
1 'polypeptide(L)'
;MSLVPYESETAKLCDSNTRFIKIFGHSLSRADYSYFQSIFDTVNLYGGVTKLVFLYKKYPNKSDKTVDEQAIREDLYSRISHLLYEYGSTLDNKDHGKNLMHKLLLEQRLLIKDVDENISVLPSNIYLL
;
A
#
# COMPACT_ATOMS: atom_id res chain seq x y z
N MET A 1 11.34 -37.95 -23.32
CA MET A 1 10.74 -37.18 -22.21
C MET A 1 10.52 -35.77 -22.71
N SER A 2 9.26 -35.41 -23.01
CA SER A 2 8.88 -34.06 -23.43
C SER A 2 8.78 -33.18 -22.19
N LEU A 3 9.49 -32.06 -22.15
CA LEU A 3 9.28 -31.04 -21.13
C LEU A 3 7.91 -30.40 -21.39
N VAL A 4 6.93 -30.75 -20.57
CA VAL A 4 5.67 -30.02 -20.53
C VAL A 4 6.01 -28.64 -19.98
N PRO A 5 5.67 -27.53 -20.66
CA PRO A 5 5.89 -26.21 -20.11
C PRO A 5 5.16 -26.14 -18.77
N TYR A 6 5.86 -25.70 -17.73
CA TYR A 6 5.21 -25.30 -16.50
C TYR A 6 4.25 -24.17 -16.87
N GLU A 7 2.95 -24.45 -16.90
CA GLU A 7 1.95 -23.38 -16.93
C GLU A 7 2.13 -22.61 -15.62
N SER A 8 2.96 -21.57 -15.69
CA SER A 8 2.93 -20.48 -14.75
C SER A 8 1.55 -19.86 -14.89
N GLU A 9 0.59 -20.42 -14.16
CA GLU A 9 -0.67 -19.76 -13.87
C GLU A 9 -0.27 -18.46 -13.18
N THR A 10 -0.09 -17.40 -13.95
CA THR A 10 0.23 -16.08 -13.44
C THR A 10 -0.97 -15.67 -12.62
N ALA A 11 -0.92 -15.95 -11.31
CA ALA A 11 -1.98 -15.60 -10.40
C ALA A 11 -2.24 -14.11 -10.55
N LYS A 12 -3.41 -13.77 -11.09
CA LYS A 12 -3.80 -12.38 -11.34
C LYS A 12 -3.95 -11.70 -9.99
N LEU A 13 -2.95 -10.90 -9.61
CA LEU A 13 -2.87 -10.27 -8.29
C LEU A 13 -4.02 -9.27 -8.05
N CYS A 14 -4.36 -8.49 -9.08
CA CYS A 14 -5.44 -7.52 -9.06
C CYS A 14 -5.92 -7.19 -10.48
N ASP A 15 -7.02 -6.44 -10.56
CA ASP A 15 -7.55 -5.87 -11.79
C ASP A 15 -8.32 -4.57 -11.53
N SER A 16 -8.86 -3.97 -12.58
CA SER A 16 -9.60 -2.71 -12.52
C SER A 16 -10.85 -2.75 -11.62
N ASN A 17 -11.37 -3.93 -11.27
CA ASN A 17 -12.49 -4.10 -10.35
C ASN A 17 -12.04 -4.24 -8.89
N THR A 18 -10.73 -4.27 -8.62
CA THR A 18 -10.17 -4.40 -7.28
C THR A 18 -10.53 -3.17 -6.45
N ARG A 19 -11.36 -3.37 -5.41
CA ARG A 19 -11.86 -2.25 -4.59
C ARG A 19 -10.95 -1.86 -3.44
N PHE A 20 -10.14 -2.79 -2.95
CA PHE A 20 -9.26 -2.57 -1.80
C PHE A 20 -7.89 -3.20 -2.05
N ILE A 21 -6.83 -2.45 -1.75
CA ILE A 21 -5.46 -2.96 -1.62
C ILE A 21 -5.05 -2.70 -0.18
N LYS A 22 -4.78 -3.77 0.57
CA LYS A 22 -4.34 -3.70 1.97
C LYS A 22 -2.84 -3.98 2.00
N ILE A 23 -2.07 -3.04 2.55
CA ILE A 23 -0.61 -3.10 2.58
C ILE A 23 -0.19 -3.15 4.04
N PHE A 24 0.46 -4.25 4.43
CA PHE A 24 1.02 -4.42 5.77
C PHE A 24 2.52 -4.65 5.64
N GLY A 25 3.32 -3.82 6.34
CA GLY A 25 4.77 -3.94 6.32
C GLY A 25 5.47 -2.62 6.60
N HIS A 26 6.72 -2.72 7.06
CA HIS A 26 7.55 -1.55 7.40
C HIS A 26 8.25 -0.92 6.20
N SER A 27 8.56 -1.71 5.18
CA SER A 27 9.38 -1.29 4.06
C SER A 27 8.51 -0.90 2.88
N LEU A 28 7.97 0.32 2.92
CA LEU A 28 7.63 1.04 1.68
C LEU A 28 8.92 1.62 1.10
N SER A 29 9.91 0.75 0.87
CA SER A 29 11.25 1.15 0.49
C SER A 29 11.32 1.41 -1.01
N ARG A 30 12.31 2.21 -1.44
CA ARG A 30 12.53 2.52 -2.86
C ARG A 30 12.72 1.28 -3.73
N ALA A 31 13.26 0.20 -3.16
CA ALA A 31 13.50 -1.05 -3.89
C ALA A 31 12.19 -1.70 -4.37
N ASP A 32 11.08 -1.43 -3.69
CA ASP A 32 9.78 -2.03 -3.95
C ASP A 32 8.88 -1.15 -4.84
N TYR A 33 9.34 0.05 -5.23
CA TYR A 33 8.49 1.03 -5.92
C TYR A 33 7.99 0.54 -7.29
N SER A 34 8.81 -0.16 -8.06
CA SER A 34 8.41 -0.73 -9.35
C SER A 34 7.28 -1.76 -9.21
N TYR A 35 7.28 -2.51 -8.12
CA TYR A 35 6.23 -3.46 -7.79
C TYR A 35 4.91 -2.74 -7.48
N PHE A 36 4.95 -1.71 -6.63
CA PHE A 36 3.76 -0.90 -6.32
C PHE A 36 3.24 -0.15 -7.55
N GLN A 37 4.12 0.39 -8.39
CA GLN A 37 3.73 1.06 -9.64
C GLN A 37 2.92 0.12 -10.53
N SER A 38 3.40 -1.10 -10.75
CA SER A 38 2.70 -2.10 -11.57
C SER A 38 1.30 -2.43 -11.03
N ILE A 39 1.16 -2.54 -9.70
CA ILE A 39 -0.15 -2.74 -9.04
C ILE A 39 -1.06 -1.53 -9.24
N PHE A 40 -0.54 -0.32 -9.04
CA PHE A 40 -1.30 0.92 -9.13
C PHE A 40 -1.76 1.22 -10.55
N ASP A 41 -0.94 0.91 -11.55
CA ASP A 41 -1.30 1.02 -12.96
C ASP A 41 -2.41 0.03 -13.32
N THR A 42 -2.32 -1.21 -12.83
CA THR A 42 -3.33 -2.26 -13.08
C THR A 42 -4.72 -1.84 -12.60
N VAL A 43 -4.81 -1.13 -11.48
CA VAL A 43 -6.09 -0.66 -10.91
C VAL A 43 -6.46 0.76 -11.34
N ASN A 44 -5.64 1.41 -12.17
CA ASN A 44 -5.74 2.84 -12.49
C ASN A 44 -5.91 3.66 -11.21
N LEU A 45 -4.93 3.65 -10.30
CA LEU A 45 -5.09 4.22 -8.96
C LEU A 45 -5.58 5.68 -8.97
N TYR A 46 -5.12 6.50 -9.93
CA TYR A 46 -5.54 7.89 -10.07
C TYR A 46 -7.03 8.02 -10.45
N GLY A 47 -7.49 7.33 -11.49
CA GLY A 47 -8.85 7.49 -12.04
C GLY A 47 -9.87 6.45 -11.57
N GLY A 48 -9.42 5.34 -11.01
CA GLY A 48 -10.22 4.19 -10.58
C GLY A 48 -10.94 4.44 -9.25
N VAL A 49 -11.45 3.37 -8.63
CA VAL A 49 -12.22 3.44 -7.37
C VAL A 49 -11.53 2.71 -6.20
N THR A 50 -10.33 2.18 -6.44
CA THR A 50 -9.58 1.36 -5.49
C THR A 50 -9.17 2.17 -4.26
N LYS A 51 -9.38 1.60 -3.07
CA LYS A 51 -8.96 2.16 -1.79
C LYS A 51 -7.66 1.51 -1.33
N LEU A 52 -6.70 2.31 -0.92
CA LEU A 52 -5.47 1.88 -0.26
C LEU A 52 -5.68 1.88 1.25
N VAL A 53 -5.37 0.77 1.89
CA VAL A 53 -5.41 0.61 3.35
C VAL A 53 -4.02 0.23 3.82
N PHE A 54 -3.32 1.18 4.42
CA PHE A 54 -2.02 0.95 5.05
C PHE A 54 -2.23 0.52 6.49
N LEU A 55 -1.67 -0.64 6.81
CA LEU A 55 -1.81 -1.32 8.07
C LEU A 55 -0.50 -1.21 8.86
N TYR A 56 -0.58 -0.87 10.14
CA TYR A 56 0.59 -0.76 11.02
C TYR A 56 0.33 -1.41 12.37
N LYS A 57 1.40 -1.84 13.04
CA LYS A 57 1.37 -2.36 14.41
C LYS A 57 2.12 -1.41 15.33
N LYS A 58 1.65 -1.23 16.57
CA LYS A 58 2.38 -0.48 17.59
C LYS A 58 3.64 -1.25 17.98
N TYR A 59 4.78 -0.56 18.02
CA TYR A 59 6.05 -1.14 18.45
C TYR A 59 6.83 -0.17 19.34
N PRO A 60 7.66 -0.67 20.27
CA PRO A 60 8.55 0.18 21.05
C PRO A 60 9.53 0.92 20.13
N ASN A 61 9.33 2.22 19.92
CA ASN A 61 10.12 3.05 19.01
C ASN A 61 10.93 4.13 19.74
N LYS A 62 10.89 4.14 21.08
CA LYS A 62 11.72 4.99 21.93
C LYS A 62 12.83 4.20 22.61
N SER A 63 13.90 4.91 23.00
CA SER A 63 15.06 4.33 23.69
C SER A 63 14.72 3.69 25.03
N ASP A 64 13.65 4.14 25.69
CA ASP A 64 13.12 3.61 26.94
C ASP A 64 12.14 2.44 26.76
N LYS A 65 12.01 1.91 25.52
CA LYS A 65 11.04 0.87 25.13
C LYS A 65 9.57 1.26 25.30
N THR A 66 9.25 2.54 25.42
CA THR A 66 7.87 3.02 25.33
C THR A 66 7.42 3.14 23.87
N VAL A 67 6.10 3.19 23.69
CA VAL A 67 5.47 3.33 22.37
C VAL A 67 5.08 4.79 22.15
N ASP A 68 5.58 5.39 21.08
CA ASP A 68 5.13 6.66 20.55
C ASP A 68 4.36 6.42 19.25
N GLU A 69 3.06 6.19 19.37
CA GLU A 69 2.18 5.92 18.23
C GLU A 69 2.18 7.06 17.22
N GLN A 70 2.28 8.32 17.68
CA GLN A 70 2.29 9.49 16.82
C GLN A 70 3.50 9.45 15.89
N ALA A 71 4.70 9.19 16.43
CA ALA A 71 5.91 9.06 15.63
C ALA A 71 5.85 7.89 14.63
N ILE A 72 5.23 6.76 15.00
CA ILE A 72 5.01 5.62 14.09
C ILE A 72 4.13 6.05 12.90
N ARG A 73 3.04 6.75 13.20
CA ARG A 73 2.09 7.21 12.18
C ARG A 73 2.69 8.27 11.27
N GLU A 74 3.48 9.19 11.81
CA GLU A 74 4.18 10.21 11.03
C GLU A 74 5.22 9.61 10.09
N ASP A 75 6.03 8.66 10.57
CA ASP A 75 7.00 7.94 9.73
C ASP A 75 6.28 7.17 8.61
N LEU A 76 5.19 6.47 8.93
CA LEU A 76 4.38 5.78 7.93
C LEU A 76 3.77 6.75 6.91
N TYR A 77 3.22 7.87 7.37
CA TYR A 77 2.64 8.90 6.49
C TYR A 77 3.69 9.48 5.54
N SER A 78 4.90 9.75 6.04
CA SER A 78 6.03 10.20 5.24
C SER A 78 6.38 9.20 4.13
N ARG A 79 6.46 7.90 4.49
CA ARG A 79 6.72 6.82 3.51
C ARG A 79 5.62 6.69 2.47
N ILE A 80 4.35 6.75 2.87
CA ILE A 80 3.20 6.72 1.95
C ILE A 80 3.25 7.92 1.01
N SER A 81 3.53 9.12 1.53
CA SER A 81 3.66 10.33 0.74
C SER A 81 4.75 10.18 -0.33
N HIS A 82 5.91 9.66 0.05
CA HIS A 82 7.00 9.38 -0.89
C HIS A 82 6.62 8.34 -1.95
N LEU A 83 5.99 7.22 -1.56
CA LEU A 83 5.52 6.20 -2.50
C LEU A 83 4.55 6.77 -3.54
N LEU A 84 3.54 7.52 -3.07
CA LEU A 84 2.53 8.10 -3.96
C LEU A 84 3.06 9.25 -4.80
N TYR A 85 4.04 10.00 -4.30
CA TYR A 85 4.74 11.03 -5.06
C TYR A 85 5.55 10.41 -6.20
N GLU A 86 6.32 9.36 -5.91
CA GLU A 86 7.16 8.66 -6.89
C GLU A 86 6.29 8.01 -7.95
N TYR A 87 5.22 7.29 -7.56
CA TYR A 87 4.23 6.78 -8.50
C TYR A 87 3.56 7.90 -9.31
N GLY A 88 3.17 8.98 -8.65
CA GLY A 88 2.57 10.13 -9.32
C GLY A 88 3.50 10.74 -10.37
N SER A 89 4.81 10.74 -10.13
CA SER A 89 5.80 11.27 -11.06
C SER A 89 5.98 10.44 -12.34
N THR A 90 5.53 9.18 -12.34
CA THR A 90 5.54 8.32 -13.53
C THR A 90 4.30 8.49 -14.41
N LEU A 91 3.30 9.26 -13.98
CA LEU A 91 2.10 9.54 -14.77
C LEU A 91 2.40 10.59 -15.85
N ASP A 92 1.88 10.38 -17.06
CA ASP A 92 2.13 11.27 -18.22
C ASP A 92 1.71 12.73 -17.98
N ASN A 93 0.74 12.96 -17.09
CA ASN A 93 0.33 14.31 -16.69
C ASN A 93 1.02 14.72 -15.38
N LYS A 94 2.00 15.62 -15.49
CA LYS A 94 2.81 16.13 -14.37
C LYS A 94 1.99 16.72 -13.21
N ASP A 95 0.78 17.21 -13.47
CA ASP A 95 -0.10 17.76 -12.43
C ASP A 95 -0.89 16.68 -11.68
N HIS A 96 -1.05 15.48 -12.26
CA HIS A 96 -1.69 14.34 -11.58
C HIS A 96 -0.80 13.77 -10.49
N GLY A 97 0.52 13.78 -10.69
CA GLY A 97 1.46 13.22 -9.74
C GLY A 97 1.52 13.95 -8.40
N LYS A 98 1.57 15.29 -8.43
CA LYS A 98 1.62 16.11 -7.22
C LYS A 98 0.33 16.06 -6.39
N ASN A 99 -0.79 15.72 -7.02
CA ASN A 99 -2.12 15.80 -6.41
C ASN A 99 -2.70 14.44 -6.02
N LEU A 100 -2.03 13.32 -6.34
CA LEU A 100 -2.58 11.98 -6.11
C LEU A 100 -2.91 11.72 -4.65
N MET A 101 -1.96 11.96 -3.73
CA MET A 101 -2.20 11.75 -2.31
C MET A 101 -3.37 12.58 -1.79
N HIS A 102 -3.40 13.87 -2.16
CA HIS A 102 -4.48 14.78 -1.77
C HIS A 102 -5.84 14.32 -2.31
N LYS A 103 -5.90 13.90 -3.58
CA LYS A 103 -7.10 13.34 -4.21
C LYS A 103 -7.59 12.10 -3.48
N LEU A 104 -6.71 11.14 -3.18
CA LEU A 104 -7.08 9.92 -2.46
C LEU A 104 -7.58 10.22 -1.04
N LEU A 105 -7.04 11.25 -0.37
CA LEU A 105 -7.53 11.69 0.94
C LEU A 105 -8.93 12.32 0.84
N LEU A 106 -9.15 13.24 -0.11
CA LEU A 106 -10.46 13.88 -0.35
C LEU A 106 -11.55 12.86 -0.72
N GLU A 107 -11.19 11.85 -1.52
CA GLU A 107 -12.09 10.77 -1.92
C GLU A 107 -12.25 9.67 -0.84
N GLN A 108 -11.60 9.81 0.32
CA GLN A 108 -11.59 8.81 1.40
C GLN A 108 -11.15 7.42 0.92
N ARG A 109 -10.17 7.41 0.01
CA ARG A 109 -9.56 6.22 -0.59
C ARG A 109 -8.19 5.88 -0.03
N LEU A 110 -7.57 6.76 0.76
CA LEU A 110 -6.36 6.46 1.50
C LEU A 110 -6.70 6.33 2.99
N LEU A 111 -6.51 5.14 3.54
CA LEU A 111 -6.79 4.82 4.95
C LEU A 111 -5.52 4.30 5.62
N ILE A 112 -5.28 4.73 6.86
CA ILE A 112 -4.23 4.20 7.73
C ILE A 112 -4.92 3.59 8.95
N LYS A 113 -4.64 2.33 9.25
CA LYS A 113 -5.31 1.57 10.31
C LYS A 113 -4.31 0.77 11.14
N ASP A 114 -4.52 0.80 12.45
CA ASP A 114 -3.83 -0.07 13.38
C ASP A 114 -4.37 -1.50 13.22
N VAL A 115 -3.48 -2.49 13.13
CA VAL A 115 -3.90 -3.88 12.92
C VAL A 115 -4.49 -4.51 14.17
N ASP A 116 -3.97 -4.21 15.36
CA ASP A 116 -4.45 -4.75 16.62
C ASP A 116 -5.88 -4.25 16.92
N GLU A 117 -6.19 -3.01 16.53
CA GLU A 117 -7.54 -2.45 16.65
C GLU A 117 -8.48 -2.84 15.48
N ASN A 118 -7.93 -3.38 14.39
CA ASN A 118 -8.69 -3.69 13.16
C ASN A 118 -8.45 -5.12 12.67
N ILE A 119 -8.37 -6.12 13.55
CA ILE A 119 -8.09 -7.52 13.19
C ILE A 119 -9.04 -8.05 12.10
N SER A 120 -10.29 -7.57 12.05
CA SER A 120 -11.28 -7.90 11.02
C SER A 120 -10.89 -7.47 9.60
N VAL A 121 -9.89 -6.58 9.44
CA VAL A 121 -9.36 -6.19 8.13
C VAL A 121 -8.32 -7.17 7.62
N LEU A 122 -7.78 -8.07 8.45
CA LEU A 122 -6.90 -9.13 8.00
C LEU A 122 -7.73 -10.26 7.37
N PRO A 123 -7.24 -10.88 6.29
CA PRO A 123 -7.84 -12.10 5.79
C PRO A 123 -7.69 -13.22 6.83
N SER A 124 -8.65 -14.15 6.86
CA SER A 124 -8.82 -15.17 7.91
C SER A 124 -7.63 -16.11 8.10
N ASN A 125 -6.68 -16.11 7.16
CA ASN A 125 -5.48 -16.92 7.14
C ASN A 125 -4.22 -16.19 7.65
N ILE A 126 -4.33 -14.93 8.07
CA ILE A 126 -3.22 -14.19 8.68
C ILE A 126 -3.45 -14.12 10.19
N TYR A 127 -2.57 -14.77 10.95
CA TYR A 127 -2.50 -14.67 12.40
C TYR A 127 -1.31 -13.80 12.78
N LEU A 128 -1.55 -12.75 13.55
CA LEU A 128 -0.48 -11.99 14.18
C LEU A 128 0.03 -12.80 15.38
N LEU A 129 1.31 -13.19 15.34
CA LEU A 129 2.04 -13.78 16.47
C LEU A 129 2.29 -12.73 17.57
#